data_AF-A0AAY5L504-F1
#
_entry.id   AF-A0AAY5L504-F1
#
_cell.length_a   1.000
_cell.length_b   1.000
_cell.length_c   1.000
_cell.angle_alpha   90.00
_cell.angle_beta   90.00
_cell.angle_gamma   90.00
#
_symmetry.space_group_name_H-M   'P 1'
#
loop_
_entity.id
_entity.type
_entity.pdbx_description
1 polymer ?
#
loop_
_entity_poly.entity_id
_entity_poly.type
_entity_poly.pdbx_seq_one_letter_code
_entity_poly.pdbx_strand_id
1 'polypeptide(L)'
;MEEHEDDQYCFQDGNSTCKKASASTSVYTSLYIFFSLISAVTVFLNLLVIISISHFKQLHTPTNLLILSLAVSDLLVGLIVIPANTVAIMEPCWVLGEYFCPLLMYTTFLCTSSSLGHLVLISIDRYVAVCNPLLYPSKVTKTRTWLCISINWCCSIIYDAVLIKMSVNVQVPIRCFEECYFVEKDFWVNIIDNVISMDAPSSIIITLYLKIFVVARSQSRKVFSKGAATVFGVKTVQANKSERKAAKTLAIVVFNYLICWIPIYFIQLIYDSSANSSSMFLVFLPLVNSFINPIIYAFFYPWFKVTAKRILTLK
;
A
#
# COMPACT_ATOMS: atom_id res chain seq x y z
N MET A 1 46.17 28.21 -1.68
CA MET A 1 45.91 27.22 -0.61
C MET A 1 44.73 26.43 -1.11
N GLU A 2 45.03 25.37 -1.85
CA GLU A 2 44.02 24.46 -2.40
C GLU A 2 43.38 23.73 -1.22
N GLU A 3 42.06 23.86 -1.05
CA GLU A 3 41.31 23.01 -0.14
C GLU A 3 41.37 21.58 -0.68
N HIS A 4 42.17 20.74 -0.04
CA HIS A 4 42.06 19.29 -0.20
C HIS A 4 40.69 18.88 0.37
N GLU A 5 39.71 18.60 -0.50
CA GLU A 5 38.56 17.79 -0.12
C GLU A 5 39.09 16.38 0.21
N ASP A 6 39.21 16.08 1.51
CA ASP A 6 39.54 14.72 1.97
C ASP A 6 38.43 13.76 1.53
N ASP A 7 38.73 12.91 0.54
CA ASP A 7 37.82 11.87 0.07
C ASP A 7 37.50 10.89 1.22
N GLN A 8 36.30 11.02 1.81
CA GLN A 8 35.86 10.16 2.89
C GLN A 8 35.26 8.85 2.32
N TYR A 9 35.84 7.72 2.71
CA TYR A 9 35.43 6.39 2.27
C TYR A 9 34.63 5.66 3.37
N CYS A 10 33.71 4.76 2.97
CA CYS A 10 32.88 4.00 3.91
C CYS A 10 33.66 3.08 4.87
N PHE A 11 34.77 2.49 4.43
CA PHE A 11 35.60 1.57 5.22
C PHE A 11 37.09 1.74 4.85
N GLN A 12 38.00 1.57 5.83
CA GLN A 12 39.45 1.82 5.65
C GLN A 12 40.24 0.62 5.08
N ASP A 13 39.64 -0.57 4.96
CA ASP A 13 40.35 -1.80 4.54
C ASP A 13 39.94 -2.28 3.14
N GLY A 14 40.84 -2.11 2.16
CA GLY A 14 40.97 -2.94 0.94
C GLY A 14 40.16 -2.58 -0.32
N ASN A 15 40.88 -2.19 -1.38
CA ASN A 15 40.66 -2.20 -2.84
C ASN A 15 39.29 -1.98 -3.52
N SER A 16 38.20 -1.67 -2.82
CA SER A 16 36.96 -1.15 -3.43
C SER A 16 36.16 -0.33 -2.43
N THR A 17 36.60 0.90 -2.20
CA THR A 17 36.01 1.79 -1.21
C THR A 17 35.00 2.76 -1.86
N CYS A 18 33.77 2.75 -1.36
CA CYS A 18 32.73 3.69 -1.78
C CYS A 18 33.07 5.11 -1.36
N LYS A 19 33.07 6.02 -2.34
CA LYS A 19 33.19 7.45 -2.09
C LYS A 19 31.88 7.98 -1.52
N LYS A 20 31.96 8.68 -0.39
CA LYS A 20 30.80 9.33 0.22
C LYS A 20 30.29 10.42 -0.74
N ALA A 21 29.07 10.27 -1.27
CA ALA A 21 28.49 11.29 -2.14
C ALA A 21 28.25 12.60 -1.35
N SER A 22 28.79 13.72 -1.83
CA SER A 22 28.68 15.04 -1.19
C SER A 22 27.42 15.78 -1.65
N ALA A 23 26.24 15.29 -1.26
CA ALA A 23 25.05 16.15 -1.30
C ALA A 23 25.23 17.30 -0.30
N SER A 24 24.78 18.51 -0.65
CA SER A 24 24.83 19.64 0.31
C SER A 24 24.09 19.24 1.59
N THR A 25 24.72 19.45 2.76
CA THR A 25 24.19 19.04 4.06
C THR A 25 22.74 19.51 4.27
N SER A 26 22.42 20.72 3.80
CA SER A 26 21.06 21.28 3.87
C SER A 26 20.01 20.46 3.10
N VAL A 27 20.32 19.97 1.89
CA VAL A 27 19.38 19.16 1.10
C VAL A 27 19.20 17.79 1.74
N TYR A 28 20.29 17.17 2.16
CA TYR A 28 20.27 15.88 2.85
C TYR A 28 19.44 15.93 4.15
N THR A 29 19.68 16.92 5.01
CA THR A 29 18.92 17.10 6.26
C THR A 29 17.44 17.35 5.98
N SER A 30 17.12 18.17 4.96
CA SER A 30 15.73 18.46 4.59
C SER A 30 14.97 17.21 4.14
N LEU A 31 15.60 16.37 3.31
CA LEU A 31 15.00 15.12 2.83
C LEU A 31 14.81 14.11 3.96
N TYR A 32 15.77 13.97 4.87
CA TYR A 32 15.64 13.12 6.05
C TYR A 32 14.45 13.52 6.92
N ILE A 33 14.31 14.81 7.22
CA ILE A 33 13.18 15.33 7.99
C ILE A 33 11.87 15.04 7.26
N PHE A 34 11.83 15.27 5.94
CA PHE A 34 10.64 15.04 5.13
C PHE A 34 10.17 13.58 5.16
N PHE A 35 11.06 12.62 4.87
CA PHE A 35 10.69 11.20 4.87
C PHE A 35 10.40 10.66 6.28
N SER A 36 11.11 11.14 7.29
CA SER A 36 10.83 10.80 8.69
C SER A 36 9.45 11.29 9.12
N LEU A 37 9.06 12.50 8.70
CA LEU A 37 7.72 13.03 8.95
C LEU A 37 6.65 12.20 8.24
N ILE A 38 6.87 11.82 6.98
CA ILE A 38 5.95 10.94 6.25
C ILE A 38 5.79 9.60 6.97
N SER A 39 6.89 8.96 7.40
CA SER A 39 6.85 7.72 8.16
C SER A 39 6.04 7.90 9.45
N ALA A 40 6.35 8.92 10.25
CA ALA A 40 5.67 9.17 11.52
C ALA A 40 4.16 9.40 11.34
N VAL A 41 3.75 10.19 10.34
CA VAL A 41 2.34 10.44 10.05
C VAL A 41 1.65 9.17 9.51
N THR A 42 2.32 8.40 8.64
CA THR A 42 1.79 7.12 8.14
C THR A 42 1.50 6.15 9.29
N VAL A 43 2.45 6.01 10.22
CA VAL A 43 2.30 5.18 11.42
C VAL A 43 1.15 5.67 12.28
N PHE A 44 1.13 6.96 12.60
CA PHE A 44 0.11 7.56 13.44
C PHE A 44 -1.30 7.38 12.88
N LEU A 45 -1.51 7.70 11.60
CA LEU A 45 -2.83 7.62 10.98
C LEU A 45 -3.32 6.17 10.84
N ASN A 46 -2.46 5.22 10.48
CA ASN A 46 -2.84 3.82 10.40
C ASN A 46 -3.11 3.21 11.79
N LEU A 47 -2.35 3.60 12.82
CA LEU A 47 -2.68 3.25 14.21
C LEU A 47 -4.05 3.77 14.63
N LEU A 48 -4.40 5.02 14.28
CA LEU A 48 -5.74 5.56 14.55
C LEU A 48 -6.84 4.75 13.86
N VAL A 49 -6.63 4.26 12.64
CA VAL A 49 -7.57 3.38 11.93
C VAL A 49 -7.71 2.05 12.67
N ILE A 50 -6.58 1.42 13.04
CA ILE A 50 -6.55 0.15 13.76
C ILE A 50 -7.29 0.27 15.10
N ILE A 51 -6.95 1.27 15.91
CA ILE A 51 -7.58 1.52 17.21
C ILE A 51 -9.06 1.82 17.03
N SER A 52 -9.43 2.67 16.06
CA SER A 52 -10.84 3.00 15.80
C SER A 52 -11.67 1.76 15.51
N ILE A 53 -11.23 0.89 14.61
CA ILE A 53 -12.03 -0.28 14.24
C ILE A 53 -12.02 -1.30 15.38
N SER A 54 -10.87 -1.53 16.03
CA SER A 54 -10.73 -2.56 17.07
C SER A 54 -11.47 -2.24 18.37
N HIS A 55 -11.49 -0.95 18.74
CA HIS A 55 -12.11 -0.51 19.99
C HIS A 55 -13.64 -0.41 19.88
N PHE A 56 -14.15 0.13 18.77
CA PHE A 56 -15.57 0.42 18.61
C PHE A 56 -16.30 -0.76 17.96
N LYS A 57 -16.88 -1.65 18.77
CA LYS A 57 -17.61 -2.87 18.32
C LYS A 57 -18.63 -2.64 17.20
N GLN A 58 -19.27 -1.47 17.17
CA GLN A 58 -20.23 -1.06 16.12
C GLN A 58 -19.59 -0.99 14.72
N LEU A 59 -18.27 -0.88 14.64
CA LEU A 59 -17.51 -0.82 13.39
C LEU A 59 -17.04 -2.19 12.91
N HIS A 60 -17.32 -3.28 13.61
CA HIS A 60 -16.91 -4.63 13.21
C HIS A 60 -17.78 -5.18 12.05
N THR A 61 -17.83 -4.46 10.94
CA THR A 61 -18.44 -4.88 9.68
C THR A 61 -17.40 -5.58 8.79
N PRO A 62 -17.80 -6.47 7.87
CA PRO A 62 -16.88 -7.12 6.93
C PRO A 62 -15.91 -6.16 6.24
N THR A 63 -16.40 -5.06 5.67
CA THR A 63 -15.58 -4.05 5.00
C THR A 63 -14.55 -3.41 5.93
N ASN A 64 -14.97 -3.05 7.15
CA ASN A 64 -14.08 -2.42 8.11
C ASN A 64 -13.02 -3.40 8.61
N LEU A 65 -13.31 -4.70 8.73
CA LEU A 65 -12.29 -5.70 9.05
C LEU A 65 -11.24 -5.82 7.94
N LEU A 66 -11.63 -5.70 6.67
CA LEU A 66 -10.68 -5.64 5.55
C LEU A 66 -9.84 -4.36 5.61
N ILE A 67 -10.45 -3.21 5.90
CA ILE A 67 -9.74 -1.92 6.08
C ILE A 67 -8.77 -1.99 7.27
N LEU A 68 -9.16 -2.63 8.37
CA LEU A 68 -8.30 -2.84 9.53
C LEU A 68 -7.03 -3.61 9.14
N SER A 69 -7.19 -4.72 8.42
CA SER A 69 -6.07 -5.55 7.99
C SER A 69 -5.19 -4.85 6.95
N LEU A 70 -5.77 -4.06 6.04
CA LEU A 70 -5.03 -3.17 5.15
C LEU A 70 -4.20 -2.15 5.94
N ALA A 71 -4.78 -1.52 6.97
CA ALA A 71 -4.07 -0.58 7.84
C ALA A 71 -2.92 -1.23 8.62
N VAL A 72 -2.99 -2.52 8.93
CA VAL A 72 -1.85 -3.26 9.53
C VAL A 72 -0.70 -3.39 8.54
N SER A 73 -0.99 -3.67 7.27
CA SER A 73 0.03 -3.68 6.20
C SER A 73 0.65 -2.29 6.01
N ASP A 74 -0.18 -1.26 5.90
CA ASP A 74 0.27 0.13 5.75
C ASP A 74 1.06 0.64 6.97
N LEU A 75 0.74 0.15 8.18
CA LEU A 75 1.52 0.42 9.39
C LEU A 75 2.93 -0.15 9.30
N LEU A 76 3.09 -1.39 8.81
CA LEU A 76 4.41 -2.00 8.60
C LEU A 76 5.24 -1.23 7.57
N VAL A 77 4.59 -0.71 6.51
CA VAL A 77 5.25 0.19 5.55
C VAL A 77 5.79 1.44 6.24
N GLY A 78 4.96 2.09 7.07
CA GLY A 78 5.36 3.26 7.83
C GLY A 78 6.48 3.00 8.84
N LEU A 79 6.45 1.86 9.54
CA LEU A 79 7.40 1.50 10.60
C LEU A 79 8.75 1.01 10.08
N ILE A 80 8.75 0.19 9.02
CA ILE A 80 9.94 -0.54 8.56
C ILE A 80 10.37 -0.04 7.20
N VAL A 81 9.47 -0.07 6.21
CA VAL A 81 9.83 0.12 4.80
C VAL A 81 10.27 1.56 4.52
N ILE A 82 9.51 2.57 4.98
CA ILE A 82 9.86 3.99 4.72
C ILE A 82 11.18 4.37 5.41
N PRO A 83 11.40 4.12 6.72
CA PRO A 83 12.66 4.48 7.37
C PRO A 83 13.87 3.76 6.76
N ALA A 84 13.72 2.46 6.47
CA ALA A 84 14.79 1.67 5.90
C ALA A 84 15.16 2.11 4.48
N ASN A 85 14.18 2.40 3.62
CA ASN A 85 14.43 2.96 2.29
C ASN A 85 15.02 4.37 2.35
N THR A 86 14.66 5.16 3.38
CA THR A 86 15.26 6.48 3.60
C THR A 86 16.75 6.35 3.91
N VAL A 87 17.12 5.46 4.84
CA VAL A 87 18.53 5.19 5.14
C VAL A 87 19.25 4.62 3.92
N ALA A 88 18.63 3.67 3.21
CA ALA A 88 19.17 3.08 1.99
C ALA A 88 19.54 4.11 0.93
N ILE A 89 18.65 5.08 0.68
CA ILE A 89 18.84 6.05 -0.41
C ILE A 89 19.77 7.20 0.00
N MET A 90 19.75 7.57 1.28
CA MET A 90 20.47 8.74 1.75
C MET A 90 21.88 8.42 2.25
N GLU A 91 22.10 7.23 2.83
CA GLU A 91 23.43 6.83 3.27
C GLU A 91 24.22 6.23 2.10
N PRO A 92 25.42 6.74 1.78
CA PRO A 92 26.27 6.16 0.75
C PRO A 92 26.84 4.79 1.17
N CYS A 93 26.69 4.43 2.45
CA CYS A 93 27.16 3.18 3.04
C CYS A 93 25.98 2.45 3.69
N TRP A 94 25.84 1.15 3.44
CA TRP A 94 24.82 0.36 4.15
C TRP A 94 25.25 0.10 5.60
N VAL A 95 24.54 0.72 6.55
CA VAL A 95 24.86 0.65 7.99
C VAL A 95 23.95 -0.29 8.79
N LEU A 96 22.89 -0.83 8.18
CA LEU A 96 21.86 -1.63 8.88
C LEU A 96 22.19 -3.12 8.99
N GLY A 97 23.33 -3.55 8.42
CA GLY A 97 23.82 -4.93 8.50
C GLY A 97 23.25 -5.88 7.45
N GLU A 98 23.91 -7.02 7.27
CA GLU A 98 23.70 -7.94 6.14
C GLU A 98 22.30 -8.58 6.12
N TYR A 99 21.71 -8.84 7.29
CA TYR A 99 20.37 -9.44 7.40
C TYR A 99 19.23 -8.46 7.12
N PHE A 100 19.49 -7.15 7.23
CA PHE A 100 18.43 -6.16 7.14
C PHE A 100 18.00 -5.89 5.69
N CYS A 101 18.90 -6.05 4.71
CA CYS A 101 18.57 -5.92 3.28
C CYS A 101 17.52 -6.96 2.82
N PRO A 102 17.71 -8.29 3.00
CA PRO A 102 16.70 -9.26 2.61
C PRO A 102 15.40 -9.13 3.44
N LEU A 103 15.50 -8.73 4.72
CA LEU A 103 14.32 -8.44 5.54
C LEU A 103 13.52 -7.24 4.99
N LEU A 104 14.20 -6.17 4.58
CA LEU A 104 13.58 -5.00 3.97
C LEU A 104 12.89 -5.36 2.66
N MET A 105 13.55 -6.11 1.78
CA MET A 105 12.97 -6.59 0.52
C MET A 105 11.73 -7.43 0.78
N TYR A 106 11.83 -8.43 1.65
CA TYR A 106 10.70 -9.30 2.00
C TYR A 106 9.53 -8.51 2.59
N THR A 107 9.80 -7.60 3.51
CA THR A 107 8.76 -6.77 4.12
C THR A 107 8.08 -5.88 3.09
N THR A 108 8.83 -5.34 2.13
CA THR A 108 8.30 -4.48 1.06
C THR A 108 7.36 -5.25 0.15
N PHE A 109 7.74 -6.44 -0.30
CA PHE A 109 6.87 -7.30 -1.10
C PHE A 109 5.66 -7.77 -0.34
N LEU A 110 5.84 -8.26 0.89
CA LEU A 110 4.76 -8.72 1.73
C LEU A 110 3.70 -7.64 1.94
N CYS A 111 4.13 -6.42 2.26
CA CYS A 111 3.20 -5.31 2.44
C CYS A 111 2.49 -4.94 1.12
N THR A 112 3.18 -5.01 -0.01
CA THR A 112 2.61 -4.73 -1.33
C THR A 112 1.56 -5.76 -1.72
N SER A 113 1.95 -7.04 -1.76
CA SER A 113 1.12 -8.19 -2.10
C SER A 113 -0.10 -8.28 -1.18
N SER A 114 0.12 -8.11 0.13
CA SER A 114 -0.97 -8.10 1.11
C SER A 114 -1.92 -6.94 0.88
N SER A 115 -1.42 -5.71 0.67
CA SER A 115 -2.27 -4.53 0.46
C SER A 115 -3.12 -4.64 -0.79
N LEU A 116 -2.55 -5.10 -1.91
CA LEU A 116 -3.29 -5.29 -3.15
C LEU A 116 -4.35 -6.38 -3.02
N GLY A 117 -4.01 -7.50 -2.39
CA GLY A 117 -4.97 -8.56 -2.12
C GLY A 117 -6.15 -8.08 -1.24
N HIS A 118 -5.88 -7.24 -0.23
CA HIS A 118 -6.95 -6.59 0.53
C HIS A 118 -7.80 -5.64 -0.32
N LEU A 119 -7.21 -4.89 -1.27
CA LEU A 119 -7.98 -4.06 -2.20
C LEU A 119 -8.88 -4.90 -3.12
N VAL A 120 -8.41 -6.06 -3.59
CA VAL A 120 -9.26 -7.02 -4.33
C VAL A 120 -10.43 -7.49 -3.46
N LEU A 121 -10.17 -7.92 -2.22
CA LEU A 121 -11.22 -8.38 -1.30
C LEU A 121 -12.24 -7.29 -0.98
N ILE A 122 -11.78 -6.06 -0.76
CA ILE A 122 -12.64 -4.88 -0.56
C ILE A 122 -13.51 -4.65 -1.80
N SER A 123 -12.93 -4.77 -2.99
CA SER A 123 -13.64 -4.61 -4.27
C SER A 123 -14.73 -5.66 -4.45
N ILE A 124 -14.45 -6.92 -4.09
CA ILE A 124 -15.42 -8.03 -4.11
C ILE A 124 -16.54 -7.77 -3.10
N ASP A 125 -16.21 -7.41 -1.86
CA ASP A 125 -17.18 -7.08 -0.81
C ASP A 125 -18.13 -5.97 -1.28
N ARG A 126 -17.59 -4.88 -1.84
CA ARG A 126 -18.39 -3.78 -2.39
C ARG A 126 -19.22 -4.19 -3.60
N TYR A 127 -18.68 -5.01 -4.48
CA TYR A 127 -19.42 -5.55 -5.61
C TYR A 127 -20.63 -6.36 -5.14
N VAL A 128 -20.47 -7.27 -4.19
CA VAL A 128 -21.59 -8.07 -3.68
C VAL A 128 -22.61 -7.18 -2.98
N ALA A 129 -22.17 -6.19 -2.18
CA ALA A 129 -23.06 -5.27 -1.47
C ALA A 129 -23.95 -4.44 -2.43
N VAL A 130 -23.37 -3.91 -3.52
CA VAL A 130 -24.08 -3.02 -4.45
C VAL A 130 -24.85 -3.79 -5.53
N CYS A 131 -24.22 -4.84 -6.09
CA CYS A 131 -24.79 -5.57 -7.22
C CYS A 131 -25.75 -6.68 -6.79
N ASN A 132 -25.54 -7.28 -5.61
CA ASN A 132 -26.34 -8.40 -5.08
C ASN A 132 -26.81 -8.15 -3.63
N PRO A 133 -27.52 -7.04 -3.35
CA PRO A 133 -27.83 -6.61 -1.98
C PRO A 133 -28.64 -7.62 -1.17
N LEU A 134 -29.56 -8.38 -1.80
CA LEU A 134 -30.37 -9.40 -1.13
C LEU A 134 -29.55 -10.64 -0.71
N LEU A 135 -28.45 -10.92 -1.40
CA LEU A 135 -27.57 -12.05 -1.11
C LEU A 135 -26.39 -11.64 -0.23
N TYR A 136 -26.17 -10.34 0.00
CA TYR A 136 -25.04 -9.86 0.79
C TYR A 136 -25.01 -10.45 2.21
N PRO A 137 -26.13 -10.44 2.99
CA PRO A 137 -26.10 -10.94 4.37
C PRO A 137 -25.79 -12.45 4.48
N SER A 138 -26.12 -13.24 3.46
CA SER A 138 -25.85 -14.69 3.44
C SER A 138 -24.50 -15.04 2.85
N LYS A 139 -23.95 -14.21 1.95
CA LYS A 139 -22.65 -14.44 1.31
C LYS A 139 -21.49 -13.90 2.13
N VAL A 140 -21.62 -12.68 2.66
CA VAL A 140 -20.54 -11.95 3.34
C VAL A 140 -20.81 -11.92 4.84
N THR A 141 -20.03 -12.69 5.59
CA THR A 141 -20.12 -12.78 7.05
C THR A 141 -18.77 -12.50 7.69
N LYS A 142 -18.76 -12.04 8.95
CA LYS A 142 -17.50 -11.73 9.67
C LYS A 142 -16.53 -12.91 9.70
N THR A 143 -17.03 -14.13 9.91
CA THR A 143 -16.21 -15.34 9.93
C THR A 143 -15.56 -15.61 8.57
N ARG A 144 -16.31 -15.47 7.48
CA ARG A 144 -15.76 -15.61 6.13
C ARG A 144 -14.76 -14.50 5.81
N THR A 145 -15.01 -13.28 6.26
CA THR A 145 -14.07 -12.16 6.10
C THR A 145 -12.75 -12.43 6.81
N TRP A 146 -12.77 -12.89 8.07
CA TRP A 146 -11.56 -13.28 8.78
C TRP A 146 -10.81 -14.40 8.07
N LEU A 147 -11.54 -15.42 7.58
CA LEU A 147 -10.93 -16.47 6.76
C LEU A 147 -10.26 -15.93 5.50
N CYS A 148 -10.91 -15.03 4.75
CA CYS A 148 -10.33 -14.39 3.56
C CYS A 148 -9.09 -13.56 3.91
N ILE A 149 -9.10 -12.83 5.02
CA ILE A 149 -7.93 -12.08 5.52
C ILE A 149 -6.77 -13.04 5.81
N SER A 150 -7.03 -14.14 6.53
CA SER A 150 -6.00 -15.13 6.84
C SER A 150 -5.44 -15.78 5.58
N ILE A 151 -6.30 -16.14 4.63
CA ILE A 151 -5.86 -16.70 3.33
C ILE A 151 -4.98 -15.69 2.59
N ASN A 152 -5.38 -14.42 2.54
CA ASN A 152 -4.60 -13.38 1.88
C ASN A 152 -3.19 -13.26 2.46
N TRP A 153 -3.07 -13.13 3.78
CA TRP A 153 -1.78 -13.07 4.46
C TRP A 153 -0.94 -14.32 4.20
N CYS A 154 -1.51 -15.52 4.35
CA CYS A 154 -0.80 -16.77 4.08
C CYS A 154 -0.32 -16.85 2.64
N CYS A 155 -1.16 -16.50 1.66
CA CYS A 155 -0.80 -16.49 0.25
C CYS A 155 0.34 -15.50 -0.03
N SER A 156 0.27 -14.26 0.47
CA SER A 156 1.34 -13.27 0.30
C SER A 156 2.64 -13.76 0.95
N ILE A 157 2.60 -14.20 2.21
CA ILE A 157 3.77 -14.72 2.94
C ILE A 157 4.48 -15.82 2.15
N ILE A 158 3.73 -16.80 1.65
CA ILE A 158 4.28 -17.94 0.91
C ILE A 158 4.79 -17.51 -0.46
N TYR A 159 4.00 -16.73 -1.19
CA TYR A 159 4.35 -16.27 -2.54
C TYR A 159 5.64 -15.45 -2.52
N ASP A 160 5.71 -14.43 -1.66
CA ASP A 160 6.86 -13.53 -1.60
C ASP A 160 8.11 -14.25 -1.08
N ALA A 161 7.97 -15.25 -0.19
CA ALA A 161 9.09 -16.07 0.26
C ALA A 161 9.65 -16.96 -0.86
N VAL A 162 8.77 -17.53 -1.70
CA VAL A 162 9.17 -18.30 -2.88
C VAL A 162 9.83 -17.39 -3.91
N LEU A 163 9.24 -16.22 -4.17
CA LEU A 163 9.77 -15.24 -5.12
C LEU A 163 11.19 -14.82 -4.73
N ILE A 164 11.43 -14.45 -3.47
CA ILE A 164 12.78 -14.06 -3.02
C ILE A 164 13.77 -15.20 -3.15
N LYS A 165 13.37 -16.44 -2.81
CA LYS A 165 14.25 -17.60 -2.94
C LYS A 165 14.65 -17.88 -4.41
N MET A 166 13.74 -17.66 -5.36
CA MET A 166 13.99 -17.92 -6.77
C MET A 166 14.70 -16.75 -7.47
N SER A 167 14.32 -15.52 -7.14
CA SER A 167 14.70 -14.30 -7.85
C SER A 167 15.88 -13.56 -7.22
N VAL A 168 16.30 -13.91 -6.00
CA VAL A 168 17.39 -13.18 -5.32
C VAL A 168 18.59 -14.10 -5.12
N ASN A 169 19.68 -13.86 -5.86
CA ASN A 169 21.01 -14.20 -5.33
C ASN A 169 21.34 -13.09 -4.33
N VAL A 170 21.31 -13.37 -3.04
CA VAL A 170 21.89 -12.42 -2.08
C VAL A 170 23.41 -12.56 -2.20
N GLN A 171 23.99 -11.97 -3.25
CA GLN A 171 25.38 -11.56 -3.18
C GLN A 171 25.35 -10.30 -2.34
N VAL A 172 25.80 -10.41 -1.09
CA VAL A 172 26.12 -9.23 -0.28
C VAL A 172 27.54 -8.85 -0.69
N PRO A 173 27.77 -7.92 -1.64
CA PRO A 173 29.09 -7.33 -1.74
C PRO A 173 29.29 -6.53 -0.46
N ILE A 174 30.28 -6.96 0.31
CA ILE A 174 30.44 -6.65 1.75
C ILE A 174 30.55 -5.14 2.05
N ARG A 175 30.71 -4.20 1.09
CA ARG A 175 31.29 -2.88 1.42
C ARG A 175 30.72 -1.65 0.73
N CYS A 176 29.78 -1.79 -0.20
CA CYS A 176 29.33 -0.68 -1.04
C CYS A 176 27.86 -0.76 -1.42
N PHE A 177 27.18 0.39 -1.44
CA PHE A 177 25.76 0.55 -1.77
C PHE A 177 25.48 0.39 -3.27
N GLU A 178 26.07 -0.61 -3.92
CA GLU A 178 25.68 -0.96 -5.27
C GLU A 178 24.72 -2.14 -5.36
N GLU A 179 24.52 -3.04 -4.37
CA GLU A 179 23.75 -4.27 -4.64
C GLU A 179 22.69 -4.73 -3.60
N CYS A 180 22.00 -3.85 -2.87
CA CYS A 180 20.68 -4.24 -2.33
C CYS A 180 19.60 -4.10 -3.43
N TYR A 181 19.87 -4.70 -4.59
CA TYR A 181 18.97 -4.73 -5.75
C TYR A 181 18.58 -6.18 -6.10
N PHE A 182 17.52 -6.31 -6.90
CA PHE A 182 17.13 -7.57 -7.51
C PHE A 182 18.21 -8.02 -8.49
N VAL A 183 18.94 -9.09 -8.17
CA VAL A 183 19.71 -9.79 -9.19
C VAL A 183 18.69 -10.53 -10.06
N GLU A 184 18.20 -9.86 -11.11
CA GLU A 184 17.27 -10.45 -12.07
C GLU A 184 17.91 -11.67 -12.74
N LYS A 185 17.68 -12.86 -12.18
CA LYS A 185 18.23 -14.08 -12.75
C LYS A 185 17.47 -14.55 -13.98
N ASP A 186 16.20 -14.18 -14.12
CA ASP A 186 15.32 -14.70 -15.18
C ASP A 186 14.21 -13.70 -15.58
N PHE A 187 14.32 -13.18 -16.80
CA PHE A 187 13.34 -12.28 -17.42
C PHE A 187 11.91 -12.83 -17.37
N TRP A 188 11.73 -14.16 -17.52
CA TRP A 188 10.40 -14.76 -17.49
C TRP A 188 9.78 -14.75 -16.09
N VAL A 189 10.59 -14.91 -15.05
CA VAL A 189 10.12 -14.85 -13.66
C VAL A 189 9.61 -13.44 -13.36
N ASN A 190 10.30 -12.40 -13.82
CA ASN A 190 9.86 -11.01 -13.64
C ASN A 190 8.56 -10.70 -14.39
N ILE A 191 8.40 -11.17 -15.63
CA ILE A 191 7.13 -11.00 -16.36
C ILE A 191 5.99 -11.72 -15.64
N ILE A 192 6.21 -12.98 -15.24
CA ILE A 192 5.20 -13.78 -14.54
C ILE A 192 4.82 -13.11 -13.21
N ASP A 193 5.80 -12.64 -12.44
CA ASP A 193 5.57 -11.92 -11.21
C ASP A 193 4.73 -10.66 -11.46
N ASN A 194 5.13 -9.79 -12.38
CA ASN A 194 4.36 -8.57 -12.71
C ASN A 194 2.90 -8.87 -13.07
N VAL A 195 2.66 -9.92 -13.85
CA VAL A 195 1.29 -10.32 -14.23
C VAL A 195 0.48 -10.78 -13.02
N ILE A 196 1.08 -11.58 -12.14
CA ILE A 196 0.40 -12.17 -10.97
C ILE A 196 0.22 -11.13 -9.85
N SER A 197 1.27 -10.37 -9.56
CA SER A 197 1.38 -9.46 -8.42
C SER A 197 0.79 -8.09 -8.70
N MET A 198 0.55 -7.70 -9.96
CA MET A 198 0.04 -6.37 -10.30
C MET A 198 -1.08 -6.38 -11.34
N ASP A 199 -0.86 -6.93 -12.53
CA ASP A 199 -1.78 -6.75 -13.67
C ASP A 199 -3.12 -7.49 -13.49
N ALA A 200 -3.07 -8.76 -13.06
CA ALA A 200 -4.27 -9.55 -12.85
C ALA A 200 -5.13 -9.00 -11.70
N PRO A 201 -4.60 -8.70 -10.49
CA PRO A 201 -5.39 -8.08 -9.42
C PRO A 201 -5.97 -6.72 -9.83
N SER A 202 -5.20 -5.87 -10.51
CA SER A 202 -5.65 -4.55 -10.97
C SER A 202 -6.79 -4.66 -11.97
N SER A 203 -6.70 -5.60 -12.92
CA SER A 203 -7.75 -5.88 -13.90
C SER A 203 -9.04 -6.37 -13.25
N ILE A 204 -8.94 -7.23 -12.23
CA ILE A 204 -10.08 -7.69 -11.43
C ILE A 204 -10.75 -6.49 -10.76
N ILE A 205 -9.97 -5.64 -10.08
CA ILE A 205 -10.47 -4.47 -9.38
C ILE A 205 -11.21 -3.53 -10.36
N ILE A 206 -10.57 -3.16 -11.47
CA ILE A 206 -11.15 -2.27 -12.50
C ILE A 206 -12.48 -2.84 -13.00
N THR A 207 -12.51 -4.13 -13.35
CA THR A 207 -13.72 -4.80 -13.84
C THR A 207 -14.86 -4.77 -12.82
N LEU A 208 -14.56 -5.02 -11.54
CA LEU A 208 -15.55 -4.99 -10.47
C LEU A 208 -16.12 -3.58 -10.29
N TYR A 209 -15.28 -2.54 -10.29
CA TYR A 209 -15.75 -1.16 -10.14
C TYR A 209 -16.52 -0.64 -11.35
N LEU A 210 -16.18 -1.06 -12.56
CA LEU A 210 -16.98 -0.78 -13.75
C LEU A 210 -18.38 -1.38 -13.61
N LYS A 211 -18.50 -2.63 -13.16
CA LYS A 211 -19.80 -3.26 -12.90
C LYS A 211 -20.58 -2.54 -11.80
N ILE A 212 -19.93 -2.19 -10.69
CA ILE A 212 -20.54 -1.40 -9.60
C ILE A 212 -21.08 -0.08 -10.14
N PHE A 213 -20.31 0.63 -10.95
CA PHE A 213 -20.70 1.91 -11.53
C PHE A 213 -21.92 1.78 -12.45
N VAL A 214 -21.94 0.77 -13.33
CA VAL A 214 -23.06 0.49 -14.23
C VAL A 214 -24.33 0.20 -13.44
N VAL A 215 -24.26 -0.68 -12.43
CA VAL A 215 -25.40 -1.04 -11.59
C VAL A 215 -25.88 0.17 -10.78
N ALA A 216 -24.98 0.92 -10.15
CA ALA A 216 -25.32 2.11 -9.39
C ALA A 216 -26.00 3.19 -10.25
N ARG A 217 -25.57 3.35 -11.51
CA ARG A 217 -26.22 4.27 -12.46
C ARG A 217 -27.61 3.77 -12.86
N SER A 218 -27.76 2.47 -13.11
CA SER A 218 -29.06 1.85 -13.42
C SER A 218 -30.07 2.02 -12.27
N GLN A 219 -29.64 1.74 -11.03
CA GLN A 219 -30.47 1.95 -9.84
C GLN A 219 -30.86 3.42 -9.67
N SER A 220 -29.93 4.36 -9.89
CA SER A 220 -30.21 5.80 -9.82
C SER A 220 -31.32 6.21 -10.80
N ARG A 221 -31.28 5.75 -12.06
CA ARG A 221 -32.31 6.07 -13.06
C ARG A 221 -33.69 5.53 -12.66
N LYS A 222 -33.75 4.32 -12.11
CA LYS A 222 -35.01 3.69 -11.66
C LYS A 222 -35.65 4.38 -10.45
N VAL A 223 -34.84 4.99 -9.59
CA VAL A 223 -35.33 5.78 -8.44
C VAL A 223 -35.95 7.10 -8.90
N PHE A 224 -35.36 7.78 -9.88
CA PHE A 224 -35.94 9.01 -10.44
C PHE A 224 -37.22 8.76 -11.27
N SER A 225 -37.39 7.56 -11.84
CA SER A 225 -38.57 7.22 -12.64
C SER A 225 -39.78 6.73 -11.83
N LYS A 226 -39.62 6.38 -10.54
CA LYS A 226 -40.71 5.91 -9.67
C LYS A 226 -40.87 6.84 -8.47
N GLY A 227 -41.60 7.93 -8.68
CA GLY A 227 -41.87 8.99 -7.70
C GLY A 227 -42.86 8.66 -6.57
N ALA A 228 -43.03 7.40 -6.17
CA ALA A 228 -43.90 7.04 -5.05
C ALA A 228 -43.28 5.87 -4.26
N ALA A 229 -42.61 6.16 -3.15
CA ALA A 229 -42.01 5.14 -2.29
C ALA A 229 -42.87 4.91 -1.04
N THR A 230 -43.39 3.69 -0.90
CA THR A 230 -43.88 3.15 0.37
C THR A 230 -42.74 3.15 1.41
N VAL A 231 -43.07 3.13 2.71
CA VAL A 231 -42.09 3.18 3.83
C VAL A 231 -40.96 2.14 3.70
N PHE A 232 -41.25 0.95 3.14
CA PHE A 232 -40.26 -0.10 2.87
C PHE A 232 -39.31 0.26 1.71
N GLY A 233 -39.83 0.93 0.68
CA GLY A 233 -39.05 1.48 -0.42
C GLY A 233 -38.08 2.56 0.04
N VAL A 234 -38.47 3.43 0.98
CA VAL A 234 -37.62 4.51 1.51
C VAL A 234 -36.38 3.97 2.22
N LYS A 235 -36.51 2.96 3.10
CA LYS A 235 -35.37 2.32 3.78
C LYS A 235 -34.40 1.68 2.79
N THR A 236 -34.93 1.01 1.76
CA THR A 236 -34.12 0.35 0.72
C THR A 236 -33.37 1.37 -0.15
N VAL A 237 -34.01 2.48 -0.51
CA VAL A 237 -33.40 3.58 -1.26
C VAL A 237 -32.29 4.27 -0.46
N GLN A 238 -32.49 4.46 0.85
CA GLN A 238 -31.48 5.06 1.73
C GLN A 238 -30.25 4.15 1.92
N ALA A 239 -30.46 2.84 2.09
CA ALA A 239 -29.37 1.85 2.15
C ALA A 239 -28.57 1.82 0.83
N ASN A 240 -29.23 1.80 -0.33
CA ASN A 240 -28.54 1.85 -1.63
C ASN A 240 -27.71 3.14 -1.81
N LYS A 241 -28.19 4.27 -1.27
CA LYS A 241 -27.46 5.55 -1.30
C LYS A 241 -26.23 5.53 -0.40
N SER A 242 -26.29 4.94 0.80
CA SER A 242 -25.12 4.79 1.67
C SER A 242 -24.09 3.85 1.08
N GLU A 243 -24.52 2.72 0.51
CA GLU A 243 -23.62 1.77 -0.15
C GLU A 243 -22.91 2.41 -1.36
N ARG A 244 -23.62 3.22 -2.17
CA ARG A 244 -23.01 3.96 -3.28
C ARG A 244 -21.96 4.96 -2.80
N LYS A 245 -22.20 5.64 -1.68
CA LYS A 245 -21.21 6.57 -1.09
C LYS A 245 -19.97 5.81 -0.62
N ALA A 246 -20.15 4.69 0.06
CA ALA A 246 -19.04 3.83 0.50
C ALA A 246 -18.25 3.27 -0.69
N ALA A 247 -18.92 2.79 -1.73
CA ALA A 247 -18.27 2.31 -2.96
C ALA A 247 -17.48 3.42 -3.66
N LYS A 248 -17.99 4.66 -3.68
CA LYS A 248 -17.23 5.82 -4.22
C LYS A 248 -15.95 6.05 -3.43
N THR A 249 -16.00 6.01 -2.10
CA THR A 249 -14.82 6.17 -1.25
C THR A 249 -13.76 5.13 -1.57
N LEU A 250 -14.16 3.85 -1.65
CA LEU A 250 -13.22 2.76 -1.90
C LEU A 250 -12.70 2.73 -3.34
N ALA A 251 -13.46 3.26 -4.30
CA ALA A 251 -12.96 3.51 -5.64
C ALA A 251 -11.82 4.54 -5.65
N ILE A 252 -11.86 5.55 -4.77
CA ILE A 252 -10.78 6.54 -4.63
C ILE A 252 -9.54 5.88 -4.05
N VAL A 253 -9.69 5.00 -3.06
CA VAL A 253 -8.57 4.21 -2.48
C VAL A 253 -7.91 3.36 -3.55
N VAL A 254 -8.71 2.67 -4.36
CA VAL A 254 -8.21 1.86 -5.48
C VAL A 254 -7.49 2.70 -6.53
N PHE A 255 -8.07 3.84 -6.90
CA PHE A 255 -7.46 4.73 -7.88
C PHE A 255 -6.13 5.31 -7.38
N ASN A 256 -6.05 5.62 -6.08
CA ASN A 256 -4.81 6.02 -5.43
C ASN A 256 -3.72 4.96 -5.54
N TYR A 257 -4.06 3.69 -5.27
CA TYR A 257 -3.14 2.58 -5.46
C TYR A 257 -2.61 2.54 -6.91
N LEU A 258 -3.50 2.56 -7.90
CA LEU A 258 -3.09 2.50 -9.30
C LEU A 258 -2.16 3.65 -9.69
N ILE A 259 -2.48 4.89 -9.30
CA ILE A 259 -1.62 6.06 -9.58
C ILE A 259 -0.24 5.92 -8.93
N CYS A 260 -0.18 5.46 -7.68
CA CYS A 260 1.08 5.31 -6.96
C CYS A 260 2.01 4.26 -7.59
N TRP A 261 1.44 3.23 -8.23
CA TRP A 261 2.18 2.08 -8.76
C TRP A 261 2.49 2.17 -10.26
N ILE A 262 1.62 2.82 -11.05
CA ILE A 262 1.76 2.94 -12.51
C ILE A 262 3.13 3.49 -12.96
N PRO A 263 3.69 4.56 -12.34
CA PRO A 263 4.96 5.11 -12.79
C PRO A 263 6.12 4.13 -12.65
N ILE A 264 6.15 3.34 -11.57
CA ILE A 264 7.19 2.31 -11.40
C ILE A 264 7.04 1.21 -12.45
N TYR A 265 5.81 0.76 -12.72
CA TYR A 265 5.55 -0.27 -13.71
C TYR A 265 6.07 0.12 -15.10
N PHE A 266 5.80 1.36 -15.54
CA PHE A 266 6.33 1.82 -16.83
C PHE A 266 7.85 1.96 -16.84
N ILE A 267 8.47 2.34 -15.73
CA ILE A 267 9.93 2.44 -15.63
C ILE A 267 10.58 1.06 -15.73
N GLN A 268 10.04 0.06 -15.03
CA GLN A 268 10.52 -1.32 -15.12
C GLN A 268 10.37 -1.92 -16.53
N LEU A 269 9.34 -1.49 -17.29
CA LEU A 269 9.15 -1.94 -18.67
C LEU A 269 10.06 -1.23 -19.70
N ILE A 270 10.48 0.00 -19.43
CA ILE A 270 11.19 0.86 -20.39
C ILE A 270 12.70 0.90 -20.14
N TYR A 271 13.13 0.87 -18.88
CA TYR A 271 14.53 1.04 -18.48
C TYR A 271 15.15 -0.29 -18.07
N ASP A 272 15.85 -0.92 -19.01
CA ASP A 272 16.89 -1.89 -18.69
C ASP A 272 18.15 -1.12 -18.27
N SER A 273 18.41 -1.06 -16.96
CA SER A 273 19.74 -0.78 -16.40
C SER A 273 20.40 0.60 -16.55
N SER A 274 19.66 1.73 -16.56
CA SER A 274 20.29 3.05 -16.33
C SER A 274 19.55 3.91 -15.30
N ALA A 275 19.85 3.68 -14.02
CA ALA A 275 19.32 4.45 -12.90
C ALA A 275 19.95 5.86 -12.86
N ASN A 276 19.23 6.87 -13.36
CA ASN A 276 19.54 8.27 -13.08
C ASN A 276 19.14 8.63 -11.64
N SER A 277 19.79 9.64 -11.05
CA SER A 277 19.52 10.15 -9.70
C SER A 277 18.06 10.62 -9.51
N SER A 278 17.39 11.01 -10.60
CA SER A 278 15.96 11.35 -10.64
C SER A 278 15.03 10.19 -10.27
N SER A 279 15.51 8.95 -10.41
CA SER A 279 14.75 7.72 -10.15
C SER A 279 14.59 7.42 -8.65
N MET A 280 15.37 8.05 -7.76
CA MET A 280 15.32 7.79 -6.32
C MET A 280 13.97 8.19 -5.69
N PHE A 281 13.35 9.28 -6.15
CA PHE A 281 12.03 9.71 -5.64
C PHE A 281 10.89 8.78 -6.06
N LEU A 282 11.05 8.05 -7.16
CA LEU A 282 10.02 7.19 -7.71
C LEU A 282 9.82 5.93 -6.84
N VAL A 283 10.87 5.48 -6.14
CA VAL A 283 10.80 4.37 -5.15
C VAL A 283 9.85 4.69 -4.00
N PHE A 284 9.70 5.98 -3.64
CA PHE A 284 8.80 6.39 -2.56
C PHE A 284 7.34 6.53 -3.01
N LEU A 285 7.06 6.60 -4.32
CA LEU A 285 5.73 6.85 -4.83
C LEU A 285 4.70 5.75 -4.45
N PRO A 286 5.04 4.45 -4.51
CA PRO A 286 4.18 3.39 -3.96
C PRO A 286 3.97 3.52 -2.46
N LEU A 287 4.99 3.96 -1.71
CA LEU A 287 4.93 4.07 -0.25
C LEU A 287 3.95 5.17 0.20
N VAL A 288 3.76 6.20 -0.64
CA VAL A 288 2.75 7.24 -0.42
C VAL A 288 1.32 6.67 -0.44
N ASN A 289 1.07 5.52 -1.07
CA ASN A 289 -0.24 4.87 -1.02
C ASN A 289 -0.68 4.59 0.42
N SER A 290 0.22 4.02 1.23
CA SER A 290 -0.02 3.69 2.64
C SER A 290 -0.26 4.93 3.51
N PHE A 291 0.26 6.08 3.11
CA PHE A 291 0.01 7.38 3.75
C PHE A 291 -1.37 7.95 3.38
N ILE A 292 -1.76 7.86 2.11
CA ILE A 292 -3.00 8.48 1.61
C ILE A 292 -4.25 7.72 2.07
N ASN A 293 -4.16 6.41 2.27
CA ASN A 293 -5.32 5.57 2.65
C ASN A 293 -6.11 6.11 3.87
N PRO A 294 -5.50 6.33 5.04
CA PRO A 294 -6.18 6.95 6.17
C PRO A 294 -6.73 8.36 5.91
N ILE A 295 -6.08 9.15 5.06
CA ILE A 295 -6.55 10.50 4.69
C ILE A 295 -7.86 10.39 3.90
N ILE A 296 -7.94 9.47 2.94
CA ILE A 296 -9.19 9.16 2.24
C ILE A 296 -10.26 8.76 3.25
N TYR A 297 -9.93 7.91 4.23
CA TYR A 297 -10.89 7.53 5.26
C TYR A 297 -11.34 8.73 6.10
N ALA A 298 -10.42 9.61 6.48
CA ALA A 298 -10.70 10.84 7.22
C ALA A 298 -11.70 11.72 6.48
N PHE A 299 -11.56 11.90 5.17
CA PHE A 299 -12.48 12.75 4.42
C PHE A 299 -13.86 12.10 4.22
N PHE A 300 -13.88 10.81 3.91
CA PHE A 300 -15.07 10.18 3.35
C PHE A 300 -15.84 9.25 4.30
N TYR A 301 -15.24 8.78 5.40
CA TYR A 301 -15.91 7.98 6.43
C TYR A 301 -16.30 8.83 7.65
N PRO A 302 -17.61 9.10 7.86
CA PRO A 302 -18.06 9.85 9.03
C PRO A 302 -17.72 9.16 10.36
N TRP A 303 -17.77 7.83 10.38
CA TRP A 303 -17.46 7.06 11.58
C TRP A 303 -16.00 7.29 12.01
N PHE A 304 -15.06 7.37 11.06
CA PHE A 304 -13.65 7.52 11.36
C PHE A 304 -13.37 8.89 11.99
N LYS A 305 -14.01 9.97 11.50
CA LYS A 305 -13.92 11.29 12.13
C LYS A 305 -14.38 11.27 13.59
N VAL A 306 -15.49 10.58 13.87
CA VAL A 306 -16.07 10.50 15.22
C VAL A 306 -15.17 9.68 16.14
N THR A 307 -14.69 8.53 15.71
CA THR A 307 -13.83 7.67 16.53
C THR A 307 -12.44 8.26 16.73
N ALA A 308 -11.82 8.81 15.68
CA ALA A 308 -10.54 9.49 15.78
C ALA A 308 -10.63 10.68 16.75
N LYS A 309 -11.70 11.49 16.67
CA LYS A 309 -11.94 12.58 17.63
C LYS A 309 -12.02 12.06 19.06
N ARG A 310 -12.80 11.01 19.31
CA ARG A 310 -12.92 10.40 20.65
C ARG A 310 -11.58 9.93 21.19
N ILE A 311 -10.84 9.16 20.39
CA ILE A 311 -9.50 8.66 20.73
C ILE A 311 -8.55 9.81 21.06
N LEU A 312 -8.47 10.83 20.19
CA LEU A 312 -7.56 11.96 20.38
C LEU A 312 -7.94 12.86 21.56
N THR A 313 -9.24 12.94 21.89
CA THR A 313 -9.71 13.69 23.06
C THR A 313 -9.76 12.86 24.34
N LEU A 314 -9.43 11.56 24.28
CA LEU A 314 -9.55 10.59 25.38
C LEU A 314 -10.95 10.61 26.04
N LYS A 315 -12.01 10.80 25.23
CA LYS A 315 -13.43 10.80 25.63
C LYS A 315 -14.18 9.66 24.97
#